data_AF-A0A957U5R7-F1
#
_entry.id   AF-A0A957U5R7-F1
#
_cell.length_a   1.000
_cell.length_b   1.000
_cell.length_c   1.000
_cell.angle_alpha   90.00
_cell.angle_beta   90.00
_cell.angle_gamma   90.00
#
_symmetry.space_group_name_H-M   'P 1'
#
loop_
_entity.id
_entity.type
_entity.pdbx_description
1 polymer ?
#
loop_
_entity_poly.entity_id
_entity_poly.type
_entity_poly.pdbx_seq_one_letter_code
_entity_poly.pdbx_strand_id
1 'polypeptide(L)'
;PANGDAAAKAPNAEETNGMSKSNGTPTSKGTSTSKDTSHPESPANGNTRRLAVSFRRSGDLDRDMFRLRELYECIRDPRGRDQFVIQLDSKGEAVTLTFPDDLCTINERLTRELVKHFRVDVKVEE
;
A
#
# COMPACT_ATOMS: atom_id res chain seq x y z
N PRO A 1 6.49 16.70 55.83
CA PRO A 1 7.97 16.71 55.77
C PRO A 1 8.51 15.40 55.17
N ALA A 2 9.65 15.47 54.45
CA ALA A 2 10.31 14.38 53.72
C ALA A 2 9.66 14.13 52.33
N ASN A 3 10.31 14.19 51.16
CA ASN A 3 11.71 14.23 50.69
C ASN A 3 11.65 14.80 49.24
N GLY A 4 12.59 15.57 48.68
CA GLY A 4 14.04 15.48 48.77
C GLY A 4 14.57 14.45 47.78
N ASP A 5 14.97 14.89 46.58
CA ASP A 5 16.30 14.66 45.96
C ASP A 5 16.24 14.56 44.42
N ALA A 6 17.00 15.45 43.78
CA ALA A 6 17.07 15.66 42.34
C ALA A 6 18.39 15.08 41.80
N ALA A 7 18.28 14.43 40.65
CA ALA A 7 19.24 14.34 39.54
C ALA A 7 20.76 14.45 39.86
N ALA A 8 21.45 13.31 39.77
CA ALA A 8 22.77 13.22 39.14
C ALA A 8 23.17 11.75 38.92
N LYS A 9 23.34 11.32 37.67
CA LYS A 9 24.25 10.20 37.38
C LYS A 9 24.92 10.36 36.02
N ALA A 10 26.23 10.13 36.06
CA ALA A 10 27.28 10.44 35.10
C ALA A 10 27.12 9.86 33.68
N PRO A 11 27.81 10.45 32.68
CA PRO A 11 28.03 9.83 31.39
C PRO A 11 29.17 8.79 31.48
N ASN A 12 28.91 7.58 31.00
CA ASN A 12 29.90 6.51 30.89
C ASN A 12 30.55 6.56 29.50
N ALA A 13 31.88 6.54 29.49
CA ALA A 13 32.73 6.51 28.31
C ALA A 13 33.23 5.08 28.04
N GLU A 14 33.70 4.88 26.81
CA GLU A 14 34.47 3.74 26.28
C GLU A 14 33.74 2.40 26.08
N GLU A 15 33.63 1.96 24.83
CA GLU A 15 34.55 0.92 24.35
C GLU A 15 34.69 0.93 22.83
N THR A 16 35.89 0.59 22.42
CA THR A 16 36.49 0.62 21.09
C THR A 16 35.89 -0.41 20.12
N ASN A 17 35.75 -0.05 18.83
CA ASN A 17 35.66 -1.08 17.80
C ASN A 17 36.41 -0.70 16.51
N GLY A 18 37.52 -1.41 16.29
CA GLY A 18 37.69 -2.20 15.08
C GLY A 18 37.87 -1.48 13.74
N MET A 19 39.13 -1.25 13.39
CA MET A 19 39.67 -1.10 12.04
C MET A 19 38.99 -2.01 10.98
N SER A 20 38.54 -1.44 9.87
CA SER A 20 38.57 -2.11 8.55
C SER A 20 38.65 -1.08 7.43
N LYS A 21 39.78 -1.11 6.72
CA LYS A 21 40.03 -0.35 5.49
C LYS A 21 39.52 -1.18 4.32
N SER A 22 38.77 -0.56 3.40
CA SER A 22 38.71 -1.02 2.01
C SER A 22 38.40 0.16 1.09
N ASN A 23 39.37 0.45 0.22
CA ASN A 23 39.29 1.37 -0.90
C ASN A 23 38.20 0.98 -1.90
N GLY A 24 37.49 1.98 -2.43
CA GLY A 24 36.57 1.82 -3.56
C GLY A 24 36.12 3.18 -4.12
N THR A 25 36.99 3.79 -4.92
CA THR A 25 36.74 4.66 -6.09
C THR A 25 35.57 5.67 -6.07
N PRO A 26 35.85 7.00 -6.15
CA PRO A 26 34.84 7.98 -6.51
C PRO A 26 34.75 8.09 -8.04
N THR A 27 33.60 7.79 -8.63
CA THR A 27 33.27 8.34 -9.96
C THR A 27 31.79 8.65 -10.03
N SER A 28 31.49 9.89 -9.65
CA SER A 28 30.25 10.58 -9.98
C SER A 28 30.18 10.73 -11.51
N LYS A 29 29.22 10.06 -12.13
CA LYS A 29 28.59 10.55 -13.37
C LYS A 29 27.09 10.48 -13.16
N GLY A 30 26.54 11.64 -12.79
CA GLY A 30 25.12 11.90 -12.96
C GLY A 30 24.79 11.82 -14.44
N THR A 31 23.74 11.05 -14.74
CA THR A 31 22.95 11.25 -15.94
C THR A 31 21.52 11.08 -15.51
N SER A 32 20.91 12.23 -15.24
CA SER A 32 19.47 12.40 -15.10
C SER A 32 18.82 12.01 -16.42
N THR A 33 18.18 10.85 -16.45
CA THR A 33 17.20 10.52 -17.49
C THR A 33 15.95 10.00 -16.81
N SER A 34 15.02 10.93 -16.57
CA SER A 34 13.62 10.63 -16.37
C SER A 34 13.10 9.91 -17.61
N LYS A 35 12.66 8.66 -17.48
CA LYS A 35 11.49 8.08 -18.16
C LYS A 35 11.33 6.59 -17.86
N ASP A 36 10.11 6.28 -17.45
CA ASP A 36 9.36 5.06 -17.76
C ASP A 36 9.44 3.85 -16.81
N THR A 37 8.49 3.87 -15.86
CA THR A 37 7.44 2.82 -15.71
C THR A 37 7.87 1.38 -15.98
N SER A 38 8.87 0.88 -15.27
CA SER A 38 9.28 -0.52 -15.36
C SER A 38 8.89 -1.28 -14.09
N HIS A 39 7.60 -1.61 -13.97
CA HIS A 39 7.18 -2.81 -13.22
C HIS A 39 6.68 -3.85 -14.24
N PRO A 40 7.55 -4.67 -14.84
CA PRO A 40 7.14 -5.97 -15.32
C PRO A 40 7.19 -6.94 -14.13
N GLU A 41 6.23 -6.85 -13.20
CA GLU A 41 6.06 -7.93 -12.22
C GLU A 41 5.42 -9.14 -12.90
N SER A 42 6.31 -9.96 -13.44
CA SER A 42 6.31 -11.42 -13.56
C SER A 42 5.08 -12.16 -14.15
N PRO A 43 5.28 -13.04 -15.15
CA PRO A 43 4.25 -13.97 -15.62
C PRO A 43 4.14 -15.14 -14.64
N ALA A 44 3.25 -15.05 -13.65
CA ALA A 44 2.94 -16.17 -12.77
C ALA A 44 1.72 -16.93 -13.29
N ASN A 45 1.98 -17.99 -14.07
CA ASN A 45 1.02 -19.07 -14.25
C ASN A 45 0.55 -19.55 -12.87
N GLY A 46 -0.68 -19.22 -12.50
CA GLY A 46 -1.22 -19.57 -11.19
C GLY A 46 -2.67 -19.17 -10.92
N ASN A 47 -3.55 -19.00 -11.92
CA ASN A 47 -5.01 -18.84 -11.74
C ASN A 47 -5.50 -17.85 -10.65
N THR A 48 -4.65 -16.92 -10.18
CA THR A 48 -5.03 -15.95 -9.14
C THR A 48 -5.80 -14.84 -9.81
N ARG A 49 -7.12 -14.91 -9.67
CA ARG A 49 -8.02 -13.89 -10.19
C ARG A 49 -7.75 -12.58 -9.46
N ARG A 50 -7.90 -11.47 -10.17
CA ARG A 50 -7.69 -10.11 -9.66
C ARG A 50 -8.95 -9.29 -9.80
N LEU A 51 -9.42 -8.72 -8.71
CA LEU A 51 -10.57 -7.82 -8.67
C LEU A 51 -10.13 -6.38 -8.86
N ALA A 52 -10.47 -5.76 -9.98
CA ALA A 52 -10.31 -4.33 -10.20
C ALA A 52 -11.61 -3.59 -9.86
N VAL A 53 -11.56 -2.72 -8.85
CA VAL A 53 -12.71 -1.92 -8.41
C VAL A 53 -12.49 -0.47 -8.80
N SER A 54 -13.32 0.07 -9.68
CA SER A 54 -13.26 1.48 -10.08
C SER A 54 -14.16 2.32 -9.19
N PHE A 55 -13.55 3.09 -8.31
CA PHE A 55 -14.19 4.01 -7.39
C PHE A 55 -14.22 5.42 -7.96
N ARG A 56 -15.42 5.94 -8.22
CA ARG A 56 -15.60 7.33 -8.65
C ARG A 56 -15.80 8.24 -7.45
N ARG A 57 -14.88 9.18 -7.25
CA ARG A 57 -14.99 10.17 -6.17
C ARG A 57 -16.25 11.02 -6.34
N SER A 58 -17.01 11.18 -5.26
CA SER A 58 -18.22 12.02 -5.28
C SER A 58 -17.95 13.49 -4.97
N GLY A 59 -16.70 13.84 -4.65
CA GLY A 59 -16.28 15.21 -4.34
C GLY A 59 -16.33 15.55 -2.85
N ASP A 60 -16.74 14.59 -2.02
CA ASP A 60 -16.89 14.74 -0.57
C ASP A 60 -15.91 13.76 0.10
N LEU A 61 -14.79 14.29 0.60
CA LEU A 61 -13.65 13.47 1.05
C LEU A 61 -14.01 12.55 2.20
N ASP A 62 -14.81 13.04 3.15
CA ASP A 62 -15.24 12.27 4.32
C ASP A 62 -16.12 11.09 3.90
N ARG A 63 -17.09 11.32 3.01
CA ARG A 63 -17.90 10.24 2.42
C ARG A 63 -17.12 9.31 1.53
N ASP A 64 -16.16 9.81 0.75
CA ASP A 64 -15.27 8.99 -0.07
C ASP A 64 -14.45 8.06 0.84
N MET A 65 -13.83 8.59 1.90
CA MET A 65 -13.05 7.81 2.86
C MET A 65 -13.90 6.77 3.58
N PHE A 66 -15.09 7.13 4.06
CA PHE A 66 -16.00 6.20 4.72
C PHE A 66 -16.38 5.04 3.78
N ARG A 67 -16.80 5.37 2.55
CA ARG A 67 -17.14 4.34 1.56
C ARG A 67 -15.95 3.49 1.16
N LEU A 68 -14.76 4.07 1.00
CA LEU A 68 -13.56 3.32 0.62
C LEU A 68 -13.13 2.37 1.73
N ARG A 69 -13.26 2.79 2.99
CA ARG A 69 -12.99 1.96 4.16
C ARG A 69 -13.97 0.80 4.23
N GLU A 70 -15.27 1.07 4.18
CA GLU A 70 -16.32 0.06 4.19
C GLU A 70 -16.17 -0.92 3.00
N LEU A 71 -15.85 -0.38 1.81
CA LEU A 71 -15.54 -1.17 0.62
C LEU A 71 -14.37 -2.12 0.89
N TYR A 72 -13.26 -1.61 1.44
CA TYR A 72 -12.08 -2.40 1.76
C TYR A 72 -12.39 -3.48 2.80
N GLU A 73 -13.15 -3.16 3.85
CA GLU A 73 -13.57 -4.13 4.86
C GLU A 73 -14.45 -5.24 4.23
N CYS A 74 -15.38 -4.90 3.34
CA CYS A 74 -16.19 -5.86 2.60
C CYS A 74 -15.37 -6.73 1.62
N ILE A 75 -14.31 -6.20 1.00
CA ILE A 75 -13.48 -6.95 0.05
C ILE A 75 -12.55 -7.92 0.79
N ARG A 76 -11.99 -7.48 1.92
CA ARG A 76 -11.02 -8.26 2.71
C ARG A 76 -11.68 -9.40 3.50
N ASP A 77 -12.95 -9.25 3.86
CA ASP A 77 -13.70 -10.27 4.58
C ASP A 77 -14.68 -11.01 3.62
N PRO A 78 -14.48 -12.32 3.34
CA PRO A 78 -13.50 -13.26 3.91
C PRO A 78 -12.14 -13.25 3.21
N ARG A 79 -11.05 -13.48 3.98
CA ARG A 79 -9.68 -13.62 3.46
C ARG A 79 -9.61 -14.74 2.43
N GLY A 80 -9.43 -14.37 1.17
CA GLY A 80 -9.39 -15.31 0.06
C GLY A 80 -7.97 -15.58 -0.46
N ARG A 81 -7.91 -15.95 -1.74
CA ARG A 81 -6.66 -16.19 -2.48
C ARG A 81 -6.51 -15.26 -3.67
N ASP A 82 -7.55 -14.49 -3.98
CA ASP A 82 -7.62 -13.62 -5.13
C ASP A 82 -7.05 -12.24 -4.76
N GLN A 83 -6.38 -11.58 -5.69
CA GLN A 83 -5.87 -10.23 -5.47
C GLN A 83 -6.97 -9.19 -5.73
N PHE A 84 -6.82 -7.98 -5.20
CA PHE A 84 -7.68 -6.87 -5.57
C PHE A 84 -6.93 -5.55 -5.67
N VAL A 85 -7.50 -4.64 -6.46
CA VAL A 85 -7.02 -3.28 -6.64
C VAL A 85 -8.18 -2.31 -6.67
N ILE A 86 -7.98 -1.13 -6.12
CA ILE A 86 -8.99 -0.07 -6.07
C ILE A 86 -8.48 1.10 -6.91
N GLN A 87 -9.13 1.36 -8.02
CA GLN A 87 -8.83 2.48 -8.91
C GLN A 87 -9.72 3.67 -8.56
N LEU A 88 -9.13 4.71 -8.01
CA LEU A 88 -9.80 5.96 -7.66
C LEU A 88 -9.74 6.92 -8.85
N ASP A 89 -10.88 7.26 -9.43
CA ASP A 89 -10.96 8.25 -10.51
C ASP A 89 -11.27 9.64 -9.93
N SER A 90 -10.38 10.61 -10.16
CA SER A 90 -10.51 11.98 -9.69
C SER A 90 -10.04 13.00 -10.74
N LYS A 91 -10.98 13.80 -11.26
CA LYS A 91 -10.69 14.95 -12.13
C LYS A 91 -9.75 14.63 -13.33
N GLY A 92 -9.86 13.42 -13.89
CA GLY A 92 -9.05 12.97 -15.01
C GLY A 92 -7.75 12.25 -14.63
N GLU A 93 -7.48 12.09 -13.34
CA GLU A 93 -6.38 11.27 -12.83
C GLU A 93 -6.96 10.02 -12.15
N ALA A 94 -6.44 8.84 -12.54
CA ALA A 94 -6.81 7.57 -11.95
C ALA A 94 -5.65 7.08 -11.06
N VAL A 95 -5.90 6.99 -9.76
CA VAL A 95 -4.93 6.46 -8.79
C VAL A 95 -5.27 5.02 -8.50
N THR A 96 -4.35 4.10 -8.80
CA THR A 96 -4.55 2.68 -8.51
C THR A 96 -3.91 2.31 -7.17
N LEU A 97 -4.72 1.87 -6.23
CA LEU A 97 -4.28 1.28 -4.97
C LEU A 97 -4.11 -0.22 -5.16
N THR A 98 -2.91 -0.69 -4.87
CA THR A 98 -2.56 -2.12 -4.91
C THR A 98 -2.34 -2.62 -3.49
N PHE A 99 -2.83 -3.81 -3.20
CA PHE A 99 -2.75 -4.41 -1.87
C PHE A 99 -2.07 -5.79 -1.98
N PRO A 100 -0.74 -5.85 -2.04
CA PRO A 100 -0.02 -7.12 -2.21
C PRO A 100 -0.15 -8.06 -0.99
N ASP A 101 -0.34 -7.50 0.21
CA ASP A 101 -0.51 -8.27 1.46
C ASP A 101 -1.97 -8.67 1.75
N ASP A 102 -2.93 -8.06 1.05
CA ASP A 102 -4.36 -8.33 1.27
C ASP A 102 -4.96 -9.11 0.11
N LEU A 103 -5.66 -10.18 0.49
CA LEU A 103 -6.34 -11.06 -0.44
C LEU A 103 -7.84 -10.97 -0.20
N CYS A 104 -8.59 -11.05 -1.28
CA CYS A 104 -10.04 -11.06 -1.29
C CYS A 104 -10.56 -12.41 -1.79
N THR A 105 -11.85 -12.67 -1.57
CA THR A 105 -12.55 -13.78 -2.19
C THR A 105 -13.50 -13.23 -3.26
N ILE A 106 -13.18 -13.42 -4.54
CA ILE A 106 -14.02 -12.93 -5.63
C ILE A 106 -15.26 -13.82 -5.76
N ASN A 107 -16.37 -13.35 -5.17
CA ASN A 107 -17.67 -14.00 -5.23
C ASN A 107 -18.71 -13.09 -5.87
N GLU A 108 -19.70 -13.68 -6.52
CA GLU A 108 -20.77 -12.91 -7.17
C GLU A 108 -21.56 -12.04 -6.18
N ARG A 109 -21.69 -12.49 -4.92
CA ARG A 109 -22.26 -11.70 -3.83
C ARG A 109 -21.43 -10.45 -3.56
N LEU A 110 -20.10 -10.57 -3.48
CA LEU A 110 -19.21 -9.42 -3.27
C LEU A 110 -19.39 -8.43 -4.41
N THR A 111 -19.26 -8.88 -5.66
CA THR A 111 -19.41 -8.04 -6.86
C THR A 111 -20.74 -7.28 -6.88
N ARG A 112 -21.86 -7.95 -6.54
CA ARG A 112 -23.19 -7.33 -6.46
C ARG A 112 -23.26 -6.29 -5.36
N GLU A 113 -22.73 -6.58 -4.17
CA GLU A 113 -22.72 -5.64 -3.04
C GLU A 113 -21.88 -4.40 -3.37
N LEU A 114 -20.72 -4.58 -3.99
CA LEU A 114 -19.86 -3.48 -4.43
C LEU A 114 -20.63 -2.53 -5.37
N VAL A 115 -21.23 -3.05 -6.43
CA VAL A 115 -21.98 -2.23 -7.40
C VAL A 115 -23.23 -1.60 -6.77
N LYS A 116 -23.96 -2.34 -5.93
CA LYS A 116 -25.24 -1.91 -5.37
C LYS A 116 -25.09 -0.91 -4.22
N HIS A 117 -24.20 -1.17 -3.27
CA HIS A 117 -24.01 -0.35 -2.07
C HIS A 117 -23.04 0.80 -2.30
N PHE A 118 -21.93 0.55 -3.00
CA PHE A 118 -20.87 1.54 -3.18
C PHE A 118 -20.95 2.30 -4.50
N ARG A 119 -21.80 1.85 -5.44
CA ARG A 119 -21.91 2.42 -6.80
C ARG A 119 -20.56 2.46 -7.53
N VAL A 120 -19.74 1.44 -7.31
CA VAL A 120 -18.45 1.25 -7.98
C VAL A 120 -18.61 0.32 -9.17
N ASP A 121 -17.69 0.42 -10.12
CA ASP A 121 -17.57 -0.56 -11.20
C ASP A 121 -16.62 -1.68 -10.76
N VAL A 122 -16.91 -2.92 -11.15
CA VAL A 122 -16.12 -4.08 -10.73
C VAL A 122 -15.78 -4.92 -11.95
N LYS A 123 -14.50 -5.20 -12.13
CA LYS A 123 -13.95 -5.99 -13.20
C LYS A 123 -13.09 -7.12 -12.63
N VAL A 124 -13.30 -8.35 -13.08
CA VAL A 124 -12.50 -9.50 -12.69
C VAL A 124 -11.52 -9.80 -13.82
N GLU A 125 -10.24 -9.90 -13.50
CA GLU A 125 -9.16 -10.25 -14.42
C GLU A 125 -8.63 -11.64 -14.01
N GLU A 126 -8.35 -12.52 -14.98
CA GLU A 126 -7.95 -13.94 -14.76
C GLU A 126 -6.56 -14.24 -15.30
#